data_AF-A0A7S3V6R2-F1
#
_entry.id   AF-A0A7S3V6R2-F1
#
_cell.length_a   1.000
_cell.length_b   1.000
_cell.length_c   1.000
_cell.angle_alpha   90.00
_cell.angle_beta   90.00
_cell.angle_gamma   90.00
#
_symmetry.space_group_name_H-M   'P 1'
#
loop_
_entity.id
_entity.type
_entity.pdbx_description
1 polymer ?
#
loop_
_entity_poly.entity_id
_entity_poly.type
_entity_poly.pdbx_seq_one_letter_code
_entity_poly.pdbx_strand_id
1 'polypeptide(L)'
;MLLRAFKTLEPMFINDIIPSAGHRILADEDKWNELLQSIPQCAASVATTLASRWTKEGAMTTPREKWLELKRYLEVFIGKDKSKSKQSKTLSAAEKSKVELWPVATVFKYTYPRLDINVSKMRNHLLKSPFCVHPKTGRVCIPINVNKMDDFDPFEDVPTLPQLMKELDVYAETGGKDVEFEWEKTSLKESFQYFQKEFLAPMWKDLKRNEKDEVERNAAMVGDF
;
A
#
# COMPACT_ATOMS: atom_id res chain seq x y z
N MET A 1 15.43 3.13 5.03
CA MET A 1 14.01 3.30 4.64
C MET A 1 13.64 2.48 3.41
N LEU A 2 14.29 2.69 2.25
CA LEU A 2 13.94 1.99 0.99
C LEU A 2 14.09 0.45 1.05
N LEU A 3 15.15 -0.06 1.70
CA LEU A 3 15.31 -1.51 1.87
C LEU A 3 14.15 -2.15 2.65
N ARG A 4 13.65 -1.46 3.69
CA ARG A 4 12.47 -1.92 4.45
C ARG A 4 11.24 -1.93 3.55
N ALA A 5 11.01 -0.87 2.79
CA ALA A 5 9.88 -0.78 1.86
C ALA A 5 9.94 -1.91 0.82
N PHE A 6 11.11 -2.18 0.22
CA PHE A 6 11.25 -3.26 -0.76
C PHE A 6 10.91 -4.64 -0.15
N LYS A 7 11.37 -4.94 1.07
CA LYS A 7 11.03 -6.19 1.77
C LYS A 7 9.53 -6.36 2.01
N THR A 8 8.81 -5.26 2.25
CA THR A 8 7.35 -5.29 2.41
C THR A 8 6.63 -5.41 1.06
N LEU A 9 7.09 -4.68 0.05
CA LEU A 9 6.36 -4.51 -1.21
C LEU A 9 6.64 -5.59 -2.25
N GLU A 10 7.81 -6.25 -2.23
CA GLU A 10 8.10 -7.32 -3.19
C GLU A 10 7.13 -8.51 -3.07
N PRO A 11 6.78 -9.01 -1.87
CA PRO A 11 5.75 -10.04 -1.74
C PRO A 11 4.40 -9.63 -2.34
N MET A 12 3.95 -8.38 -2.12
CA MET A 12 2.71 -7.84 -2.69
C MET A 12 2.80 -7.72 -4.21
N PHE A 13 3.96 -7.29 -4.73
CA PHE A 13 4.20 -7.28 -6.18
C PHE A 13 4.03 -8.69 -6.78
N ILE A 14 4.57 -9.71 -6.11
CA ILE A 14 4.52 -11.11 -6.57
C ILE A 14 3.11 -11.71 -6.47
N ASN A 15 2.37 -11.39 -5.41
CA ASN A 15 1.07 -12.02 -5.14
C ASN A 15 -0.09 -11.26 -5.78
N ASP A 16 -0.01 -9.93 -5.88
CA ASP A 16 -1.17 -9.08 -6.20
C ASP A 16 -1.01 -8.33 -7.53
N ILE A 17 0.23 -8.07 -7.99
CA ILE A 17 0.46 -7.28 -9.21
C ILE A 17 0.76 -8.14 -10.43
N ILE A 18 1.75 -9.03 -10.34
CA ILE A 18 2.19 -9.82 -11.49
C ILE A 18 1.21 -10.92 -11.96
N PRO A 19 0.39 -11.57 -11.09
CA PRO A 19 -0.46 -12.68 -11.52
C PRO A 19 -1.70 -12.26 -12.33
N SER A 20 -2.43 -13.25 -12.85
CA SER A 20 -3.64 -13.04 -13.67
C SER A 20 -4.78 -12.33 -12.95
N ALA A 21 -4.88 -12.52 -11.62
CA ALA A 21 -5.85 -11.82 -10.76
C ALA A 21 -5.52 -10.34 -10.56
N GLY A 22 -4.26 -9.96 -10.76
CA GLY A 22 -3.75 -8.61 -10.60
C GLY A 22 -3.67 -7.83 -11.91
N HIS A 23 -2.57 -7.11 -12.08
CA HIS A 23 -2.26 -6.36 -13.31
C HIS A 23 -1.70 -7.24 -14.44
N ARG A 24 -1.45 -8.52 -14.17
CA ARG A 24 -1.04 -9.54 -15.16
C ARG A 24 0.32 -9.27 -15.81
N ILE A 25 1.19 -8.53 -15.13
CA ILE A 25 2.49 -8.08 -15.67
C ILE A 25 3.37 -9.25 -16.17
N LEU A 26 3.29 -10.41 -15.51
CA LEU A 26 4.01 -11.63 -15.92
C LEU A 26 3.07 -12.78 -16.30
N ALA A 27 1.77 -12.50 -16.40
CA ALA A 27 0.76 -13.46 -16.84
C ALA A 27 0.38 -13.27 -18.31
N ASP A 28 0.44 -12.03 -18.84
CA ASP A 28 0.13 -11.71 -20.23
C ASP A 28 1.42 -11.51 -21.04
N GLU A 29 1.46 -12.04 -22.27
CA GLU A 29 2.66 -12.01 -23.11
C GLU A 29 3.10 -10.60 -23.48
N ASP A 30 2.17 -9.78 -23.96
CA ASP A 30 2.44 -8.39 -24.33
C ASP A 30 3.01 -7.59 -23.16
N LYS A 31 2.49 -7.83 -21.95
CA LYS A 31 2.90 -7.11 -20.74
C LYS A 31 4.26 -7.51 -20.23
N TRP A 32 4.59 -8.81 -20.24
CA TRP A 32 5.93 -9.21 -19.84
C TRP A 32 6.96 -8.73 -20.87
N ASN A 33 6.60 -8.66 -22.16
CA ASN A 33 7.49 -8.14 -23.19
C ASN A 33 7.75 -6.64 -22.96
N GLU A 34 6.75 -5.85 -22.59
CA GLU A 34 6.92 -4.44 -22.18
C GLU A 34 7.83 -4.33 -20.94
N LEU A 35 7.65 -5.19 -19.93
CA LEU A 35 8.51 -5.20 -18.76
C LEU A 35 9.96 -5.53 -19.13
N LEU A 36 10.19 -6.55 -19.95
CA LEU A 36 11.51 -6.97 -20.41
C LEU A 36 12.22 -5.87 -21.22
N GLN A 37 11.49 -5.08 -22.00
CA GLN A 37 12.03 -3.91 -22.72
C GLN A 37 12.52 -2.80 -21.78
N SER A 38 12.01 -2.73 -20.56
CA SER A 38 12.45 -1.74 -19.56
C SER A 38 13.76 -2.11 -18.85
N ILE A 39 14.28 -3.33 -19.05
CA ILE A 39 15.57 -3.77 -18.51
C ILE A 39 16.69 -2.89 -19.11
N PRO A 40 17.75 -2.54 -18.35
CA PRO A 40 18.84 -1.74 -18.88
C PRO A 40 19.46 -2.38 -20.13
N GLN A 41 19.75 -1.56 -21.14
CA GLN A 41 20.22 -2.03 -22.46
C GLN A 41 21.48 -2.91 -22.40
N CYS A 42 22.36 -2.67 -21.42
CA CYS A 42 23.54 -3.51 -21.20
C CYS A 42 23.17 -4.98 -20.92
N ALA A 43 22.00 -5.25 -20.33
CA ALA A 43 21.45 -6.57 -20.03
C ALA A 43 20.36 -7.02 -21.02
N ALA A 44 20.23 -6.40 -22.20
CA ALA A 44 19.22 -6.77 -23.20
C ALA A 44 19.27 -8.25 -23.62
N SER A 45 20.44 -8.89 -23.58
CA SER A 45 20.57 -10.32 -23.86
C SER A 45 19.80 -11.20 -22.87
N VAL A 46 19.65 -10.76 -21.62
CA VAL A 46 18.82 -11.45 -20.62
C VAL A 46 17.36 -11.38 -21.02
N ALA A 47 16.88 -10.20 -21.43
CA ALA A 47 15.51 -9.98 -21.90
C ALA A 47 15.18 -10.90 -23.09
N THR A 48 16.02 -10.93 -24.13
CA THR A 48 15.81 -11.78 -25.30
C THR A 48 15.79 -13.27 -24.94
N THR A 49 16.69 -13.70 -24.05
CA THR A 49 16.76 -15.10 -23.61
C THR A 49 15.49 -15.53 -22.88
N LEU A 50 15.00 -14.69 -21.96
CA LEU A 50 13.79 -14.97 -21.20
C LEU A 50 12.53 -14.90 -22.06
N ALA A 51 12.41 -13.91 -22.94
CA ALA A 51 11.30 -13.79 -23.87
C ALA A 51 11.13 -15.05 -24.72
N SER A 52 12.22 -15.55 -25.32
CA SER A 52 12.21 -16.80 -26.10
C SER A 52 11.91 -18.02 -25.23
N ARG A 53 12.38 -18.05 -23.98
CA ARG A 53 12.13 -19.17 -23.08
C ARG A 53 10.67 -19.26 -22.66
N TRP A 54 10.03 -18.13 -22.36
CA TRP A 54 8.66 -18.09 -21.87
C TRP A 54 7.61 -18.27 -22.97
N THR A 55 7.98 -18.10 -24.25
CA THR A 55 7.12 -18.36 -25.42
C THR A 55 7.24 -19.78 -25.99
N LYS A 56 8.20 -20.59 -25.50
CA LYS A 56 8.33 -21.97 -25.97
C LYS A 56 7.10 -22.80 -25.56
N GLU A 57 6.58 -23.54 -26.53
CA GLU A 57 5.45 -24.45 -26.36
C GLU A 57 5.75 -25.45 -25.22
N GLY A 58 4.82 -25.57 -24.27
CA GLY A 58 4.98 -26.41 -23.07
C GLY A 58 5.71 -25.75 -21.89
N ALA A 59 6.13 -24.49 -21.99
CA ALA A 59 6.66 -23.73 -20.85
C ALA A 59 5.54 -23.37 -19.86
N MET A 60 5.22 -24.29 -18.95
CA MET A 60 4.32 -24.02 -17.82
C MET A 60 5.08 -23.31 -16.70
N THR A 61 5.34 -22.01 -16.87
CA THR A 61 5.92 -21.17 -15.81
C THR A 61 4.90 -20.20 -15.25
N THR A 62 4.75 -20.21 -13.93
CA THR A 62 3.88 -19.28 -13.22
C THR A 62 4.46 -17.86 -13.24
N PRO A 63 3.64 -16.81 -13.09
CA PRO A 63 4.12 -15.42 -12.98
C PRO A 63 5.20 -15.25 -11.89
N ARG A 64 5.03 -15.91 -10.74
CA ARG A 64 5.99 -15.93 -9.64
C ARG A 64 7.33 -16.54 -10.08
N GLU A 65 7.33 -17.68 -10.76
CA GLU A 65 8.55 -18.32 -11.25
C GLU A 65 9.25 -17.45 -12.28
N LYS A 66 8.52 -16.79 -13.19
CA LYS A 66 9.08 -15.83 -14.15
C LYS A 66 9.81 -14.68 -13.43
N TRP A 67 9.24 -14.14 -12.36
CA TRP A 67 9.89 -13.09 -11.57
C TRP A 67 11.19 -13.58 -10.90
N LEU A 68 11.15 -14.74 -10.26
CA LEU A 68 12.33 -15.33 -9.61
C LEU A 68 13.43 -15.68 -10.61
N GLU A 69 13.04 -16.24 -11.76
CA GLU A 69 13.95 -16.55 -12.86
C GLU A 69 14.61 -15.28 -13.39
N LEU A 70 13.82 -14.23 -13.66
CA LEU A 70 14.34 -12.95 -14.12
C LEU A 70 15.39 -12.38 -13.16
N LYS A 71 15.10 -12.31 -11.86
CA LYS A 71 16.06 -11.84 -10.86
C LYS A 71 17.36 -12.65 -10.88
N ARG A 72 17.25 -13.98 -10.91
CA ARG A 72 18.42 -14.88 -10.97
C ARG A 72 19.26 -14.66 -12.22
N TYR A 73 18.64 -14.49 -13.39
CA TYR A 73 19.37 -14.23 -14.63
C TYR A 73 20.10 -12.87 -14.58
N LEU A 74 19.50 -11.84 -13.99
CA LEU A 74 20.16 -10.54 -13.79
C LEU A 74 21.33 -10.65 -12.81
N GLU A 75 21.20 -11.42 -11.72
CA GLU A 75 22.28 -11.67 -10.75
C GLU A 75 23.47 -12.42 -11.36
N VAL A 76 23.19 -13.43 -12.19
CA VAL A 76 24.21 -14.16 -12.96
C VAL A 76 24.89 -13.21 -13.95
N PHE A 77 24.13 -12.37 -14.65
CA PHE A 77 24.64 -11.42 -15.64
C PHE A 77 25.65 -10.42 -15.05
N ILE A 78 25.41 -9.96 -13.81
CA ILE A 78 26.35 -9.04 -13.11
C ILE A 78 27.45 -9.78 -12.32
N GLY A 79 27.48 -11.11 -12.33
CA GLY A 79 28.50 -11.93 -11.68
C GLY A 79 28.36 -12.05 -10.16
N LYS A 80 27.15 -11.86 -9.61
CA LYS A 80 26.87 -12.09 -8.18
C LYS A 80 26.68 -13.56 -7.83
N ASP A 81 26.21 -14.37 -8.78
CA ASP A 81 26.11 -15.82 -8.62
C ASP A 81 27.47 -16.48 -8.90
N LYS A 82 28.10 -17.03 -7.85
CA LYS A 82 29.42 -17.68 -7.90
C LYS A 82 29.38 -19.07 -8.53
N SER A 83 28.21 -19.61 -8.88
CA SER A 83 28.07 -21.02 -9.30
C SER A 83 28.49 -21.30 -10.75
N LYS A 84 28.60 -20.30 -11.64
CA LYS A 84 29.02 -20.50 -13.04
C LYS A 84 29.88 -19.33 -13.57
N SER A 85 31.20 -19.49 -13.49
CA SER A 85 32.22 -18.52 -13.91
C SER A 85 32.49 -18.48 -15.43
N LYS A 86 31.46 -18.26 -16.26
CA LYS A 86 31.68 -18.06 -17.70
C LYS A 86 31.10 -16.73 -18.20
N GLN A 87 32.02 -15.90 -18.70
CA GLN A 87 31.85 -14.65 -19.45
C GLN A 87 31.21 -13.47 -18.72
N SER A 88 31.99 -12.80 -17.86
CA SER A 88 31.72 -11.39 -17.57
C SER A 88 32.14 -10.58 -18.79
N LYS A 89 31.16 -10.03 -19.52
CA LYS A 89 31.40 -8.79 -20.29
C LYS A 89 31.97 -7.76 -19.29
N THR A 90 32.95 -6.95 -19.70
CA THR A 90 33.50 -5.90 -18.84
C THR A 90 32.47 -4.78 -18.67
N LEU A 91 31.50 -4.98 -17.76
CA LEU A 91 30.53 -3.97 -17.38
C LEU A 91 31.19 -2.98 -16.42
N SER A 92 30.95 -1.69 -16.63
CA SER A 92 31.32 -0.66 -15.67
C SER A 92 30.57 -0.85 -14.34
N ALA A 93 31.10 -0.28 -13.26
CA ALA A 93 30.43 -0.30 -11.96
C ALA A 93 29.03 0.33 -12.01
N ALA A 94 28.86 1.41 -12.79
CA ALA A 94 27.59 2.08 -12.96
C ALA A 94 26.53 1.21 -13.67
N GLU A 95 26.93 0.46 -14.70
CA GLU A 95 26.03 -0.46 -15.40
C GLU A 95 25.59 -1.62 -14.50
N LYS A 96 26.53 -2.19 -13.72
CA LYS A 96 26.21 -3.23 -12.74
C LYS A 96 25.18 -2.74 -11.73
N SER A 97 25.37 -1.54 -11.18
CA SER A 97 24.42 -0.94 -10.23
C SER A 97 23.03 -0.70 -10.86
N LYS A 98 22.96 -0.28 -12.13
CA LYS A 98 21.68 -0.11 -12.83
C LYS A 98 20.92 -1.43 -12.96
N VAL A 99 21.61 -2.50 -13.35
CA VAL A 99 21.01 -3.83 -13.50
C VAL A 99 20.58 -4.39 -12.14
N GLU A 100 21.41 -4.23 -11.11
CA GLU A 100 21.13 -4.66 -9.75
C GLU A 100 19.90 -3.96 -9.15
N LEU A 101 19.76 -2.65 -9.37
CA LEU A 101 18.67 -1.85 -8.81
C LEU A 101 17.39 -1.91 -9.64
N TRP A 102 17.44 -2.43 -10.87
CA TRP A 102 16.27 -2.50 -11.75
C TRP A 102 15.09 -3.28 -11.13
N PRO A 103 15.27 -4.48 -10.53
CA PRO A 103 14.15 -5.18 -9.88
C PRO A 103 13.51 -4.36 -8.75
N VAL A 104 14.33 -3.64 -7.97
CA VAL A 104 13.87 -2.76 -6.90
C VAL A 104 13.05 -1.60 -7.45
N ALA A 105 13.56 -0.95 -8.49
CA ALA A 105 12.86 0.14 -9.17
C ALA A 105 11.54 -0.33 -9.80
N THR A 106 11.52 -1.53 -10.39
CA THR A 106 10.31 -2.16 -10.93
C THR A 106 9.28 -2.38 -9.84
N VAL A 107 9.63 -3.02 -8.73
CA VAL A 107 8.70 -3.22 -7.60
C VAL A 107 8.12 -1.88 -7.16
N PHE A 108 8.98 -0.86 -6.95
CA PHE A 108 8.51 0.46 -6.52
C PHE A 108 7.61 1.17 -7.54
N LYS A 109 7.88 1.04 -8.84
CA LYS A 109 7.03 1.61 -9.90
C LYS A 109 5.57 1.18 -9.77
N TYR A 110 5.37 -0.09 -9.40
CA TYR A 110 4.04 -0.71 -9.33
C TYR A 110 3.41 -0.71 -7.95
N THR A 111 4.19 -0.64 -6.87
CA THR A 111 3.67 -0.87 -5.51
C THR A 111 3.98 0.26 -4.52
N TYR A 112 4.95 1.13 -4.82
CA TYR A 112 5.29 2.20 -3.89
C TYR A 112 4.21 3.30 -3.92
N PRO A 113 3.74 3.80 -2.77
CA PRO A 113 2.69 4.81 -2.72
C PRO A 113 3.12 6.10 -3.41
N ARG A 114 2.27 6.56 -4.34
CA ARG A 114 2.44 7.84 -5.04
C ARG A 114 1.78 8.93 -4.22
N LEU A 115 2.58 9.81 -3.64
CA LEU A 115 2.09 10.89 -2.80
C LEU A 115 1.81 12.13 -3.66
N ASP A 116 0.61 12.69 -3.52
CA ASP A 116 0.37 14.04 -4.01
C ASP A 116 1.08 15.03 -3.10
N ILE A 117 2.21 15.54 -3.57
CA ILE A 117 3.08 16.38 -2.75
C ILE A 117 2.42 17.70 -2.34
N ASN A 118 1.44 18.19 -3.10
CA ASN A 118 0.83 19.50 -2.84
C ASN A 118 -0.07 19.48 -1.59
N VAL A 119 -0.59 18.31 -1.22
CA VAL A 119 -1.43 18.15 -0.02
C VAL A 119 -0.62 18.28 1.28
N SER A 120 0.70 18.05 1.22
CA SER A 120 1.59 18.03 2.39
C SER A 120 2.55 19.22 2.46
N LYS A 121 2.60 20.08 1.44
CA LYS A 121 3.54 21.23 1.39
C LYS A 121 3.03 22.47 2.11
N MET A 122 1.74 22.77 1.97
CA MET A 122 1.15 24.03 2.41
C MET A 122 0.27 23.82 3.64
N ARG A 123 0.43 24.67 4.66
CA ARG A 123 -0.34 24.57 5.93
C ARG A 123 -1.83 24.90 5.78
N ASN A 124 -2.20 25.62 4.72
CA ASN A 124 -3.56 26.06 4.43
C ASN A 124 -4.27 25.16 3.39
N HIS A 125 -3.73 23.98 3.10
CA HIS A 125 -4.37 23.03 2.21
C HIS A 125 -5.66 22.49 2.86
N LEU A 126 -6.79 22.60 2.14
CA LEU A 126 -8.08 22.11 2.62
C LEU A 126 -8.20 20.62 2.27
N LEU A 127 -8.44 19.80 3.29
CA LEU A 127 -8.71 18.36 3.14
C LEU A 127 -10.16 18.05 3.48
N LYS A 128 -10.66 16.95 2.92
CA LYS A 128 -11.98 16.42 3.23
C LYS A 128 -12.07 16.06 4.71
N SER A 129 -13.14 16.48 5.39
CA SER A 129 -13.39 16.09 6.77
C SER A 129 -13.75 14.60 6.86
N PRO A 130 -13.30 13.88 7.91
CA PRO A 130 -13.84 12.58 8.26
C PRO A 130 -15.38 12.62 8.35
N PHE A 131 -16.00 11.48 8.06
CA PHE A 131 -17.45 11.25 8.04
C PHE A 131 -18.26 12.07 7.01
N CYS A 132 -17.62 12.86 6.15
CA CYS A 132 -18.32 13.48 5.02
C CYS A 132 -18.76 12.43 4.00
N VAL A 133 -19.99 12.57 3.51
CA VAL A 133 -20.53 11.75 2.41
C VAL A 133 -19.86 12.13 1.09
N HIS A 134 -19.36 11.15 0.35
CA HIS A 134 -18.85 11.39 -1.00
C HIS A 134 -20.01 11.56 -1.99
N PRO A 135 -20.13 12.71 -2.70
CA PRO A 135 -21.35 13.07 -3.40
C PRO A 135 -21.72 12.12 -4.54
N LYS A 136 -20.74 11.51 -5.20
CA LYS A 136 -21.00 10.59 -6.32
C LYS A 136 -21.32 9.16 -5.90
N THR A 137 -20.78 8.71 -4.76
CA THR A 137 -20.89 7.31 -4.34
C THR A 137 -21.86 7.12 -3.18
N GLY A 138 -22.27 8.20 -2.51
CA GLY A 138 -23.07 8.15 -1.29
C GLY A 138 -22.34 7.54 -0.09
N ARG A 139 -21.08 7.11 -0.25
CA ARG A 139 -20.28 6.45 0.80
C ARG A 139 -19.81 7.45 1.84
N VAL A 140 -19.88 7.06 3.11
CA VAL A 140 -19.38 7.86 4.24
C VAL A 140 -17.86 7.70 4.34
N CYS A 141 -17.11 8.79 4.46
CA CYS A 141 -15.66 8.71 4.67
C CYS A 141 -15.30 8.30 6.10
N ILE A 142 -15.32 6.99 6.36
CA ILE A 142 -15.00 6.40 7.66
C ILE A 142 -13.48 6.29 7.89
N PRO A 143 -13.02 6.33 9.15
CA PRO A 143 -11.65 5.97 9.51
C PRO A 143 -11.38 4.48 9.25
N ILE A 144 -10.20 4.16 8.74
CA ILE A 144 -9.82 2.79 8.42
C ILE A 144 -9.05 2.18 9.60
N ASN A 145 -9.42 0.96 9.98
CA ASN A 145 -8.72 0.22 11.02
C ASN A 145 -7.43 -0.41 10.48
N VAL A 146 -6.28 0.17 10.88
CA VAL A 146 -4.96 -0.27 10.40
C VAL A 146 -4.61 -1.71 10.79
N ASN A 147 -5.20 -2.23 11.87
CA ASN A 147 -4.96 -3.60 12.33
C ASN A 147 -5.75 -4.65 11.53
N LYS A 148 -6.72 -4.22 10.72
CA LYS A 148 -7.55 -5.06 9.85
C LYS A 148 -7.52 -4.55 8.40
N MET A 149 -6.42 -3.89 8.01
CA MET A 149 -6.31 -3.24 6.70
C MET A 149 -6.38 -4.24 5.54
N ASP A 150 -5.84 -5.45 5.72
CA ASP A 150 -5.82 -6.49 4.68
C ASP A 150 -7.23 -7.04 4.37
N ASP A 151 -8.15 -6.94 5.34
CA ASP A 151 -9.54 -7.42 5.21
C ASP A 151 -10.51 -6.30 4.77
N PHE A 152 -10.03 -5.05 4.62
CA PHE A 152 -10.89 -3.90 4.34
C PHE A 152 -11.34 -3.87 2.87
N ASP A 153 -12.65 -3.98 2.65
CA ASP A 153 -13.30 -3.82 1.36
C ASP A 153 -14.02 -2.47 1.27
N PRO A 154 -13.56 -1.52 0.42
CA PRO A 154 -14.21 -0.22 0.27
C PRO A 154 -15.64 -0.29 -0.29
N PHE A 155 -16.05 -1.42 -0.88
CA PHE A 155 -17.38 -1.62 -1.45
C PHE A 155 -18.38 -2.19 -0.46
N GLU A 156 -17.93 -3.08 0.42
CA GLU A 156 -18.77 -3.76 1.41
C GLU A 156 -18.72 -3.07 2.77
N ASP A 157 -17.54 -2.69 3.26
CA ASP A 157 -17.35 -2.19 4.63
C ASP A 157 -17.73 -0.71 4.81
N VAL A 158 -17.79 0.05 3.72
CA VAL A 158 -18.04 1.50 3.78
C VAL A 158 -19.53 1.78 3.58
N PRO A 159 -20.28 2.18 4.62
CA PRO A 159 -21.72 2.36 4.53
C PRO A 159 -22.07 3.55 3.63
N THR A 160 -23.24 3.46 3.00
CA THR A 160 -23.80 4.54 2.19
C THR A 160 -24.86 5.33 2.95
N LEU A 161 -25.02 6.61 2.66
CA LEU A 161 -26.05 7.44 3.28
C LEU A 161 -27.47 6.85 3.14
N PRO A 162 -27.91 6.36 1.95
CA PRO A 162 -29.23 5.74 1.83
C PRO A 162 -29.38 4.46 2.67
N GLN A 163 -28.31 3.67 2.80
CA GLN A 163 -28.31 2.50 3.67
C GLN A 163 -28.50 2.90 5.14
N LEU A 164 -27.75 3.89 5.63
CA LEU A 164 -27.86 4.36 7.01
C LEU A 164 -29.26 4.90 7.32
N MET A 165 -29.87 5.64 6.39
CA MET A 165 -31.26 6.13 6.55
C MET A 165 -32.24 4.96 6.68
N LYS A 166 -32.12 3.95 5.81
CA LYS A 166 -32.97 2.76 5.86
C LYS A 166 -32.80 1.97 7.16
N GLU A 167 -31.57 1.85 7.67
CA GLU A 167 -31.29 1.18 8.93
C GLU A 167 -31.98 1.88 10.12
N LEU A 168 -32.00 3.21 10.12
CA LEU A 168 -32.71 4.01 11.12
C LEU A 168 -34.23 3.84 11.03
N ASP A 169 -34.80 3.89 9.83
CA ASP A 169 -36.24 3.71 9.60
C ASP A 169 -36.69 2.32 10.10
N VAL A 170 -35.95 1.26 9.75
CA VAL A 170 -36.24 -0.11 10.21
C VAL A 170 -36.13 -0.24 11.74
N TYR A 171 -35.15 0.42 12.35
CA TYR A 171 -34.99 0.40 13.80
C TYR A 171 -36.17 1.09 14.52
N ALA A 172 -36.68 2.18 13.95
CA ALA A 172 -37.85 2.89 14.48
C ALA A 172 -39.13 2.03 14.41
N GLU A 173 -39.32 1.27 13.33
CA GLU A 173 -40.47 0.37 13.15
C GLU A 173 -40.42 -0.85 14.08
N THR A 174 -39.23 -1.39 14.35
CA THR A 174 -39.05 -2.64 15.09
C THR A 174 -39.00 -2.46 16.62
N GLY A 175 -39.02 -1.22 17.12
CA GLY A 175 -39.03 -0.93 18.55
C GLY A 175 -37.75 -1.41 19.26
N GLY A 176 -36.59 -1.20 18.62
CA GLY A 176 -35.30 -1.60 19.17
C GLY A 176 -34.95 -0.91 20.50
N LYS A 177 -33.89 -1.37 21.17
CA LYS A 177 -33.42 -0.81 22.45
C LYS A 177 -33.11 0.69 22.32
N ASP A 178 -33.43 1.45 23.36
CA ASP A 178 -32.92 2.81 23.48
C ASP A 178 -31.41 2.78 23.65
N VAL A 179 -30.73 3.49 22.75
CA VAL A 179 -29.28 3.72 22.76
C VAL A 179 -29.03 5.21 22.89
N GLU A 180 -27.87 5.58 23.42
CA GLU A 180 -27.53 6.98 23.71
C GLU A 180 -27.46 7.84 22.44
N PHE A 181 -27.03 7.24 21.32
CA PHE A 181 -26.90 7.94 20.04
C PHE A 181 -27.46 7.12 18.87
N GLU A 182 -28.13 7.78 17.93
CA GLU A 182 -28.79 7.10 16.80
C GLU A 182 -27.84 6.36 15.87
N TRP A 183 -26.61 6.86 15.68
CA TRP A 183 -25.60 6.20 14.85
C TRP A 183 -25.23 4.80 15.37
N GLU A 184 -25.46 4.51 16.65
CA GLU A 184 -25.24 3.17 17.23
C GLU A 184 -26.23 2.11 16.75
N LYS A 185 -27.31 2.54 16.09
CA LYS A 185 -28.34 1.69 15.48
C LYS A 185 -27.98 1.30 14.04
N THR A 186 -26.87 1.83 13.51
CA THR A 186 -26.49 1.72 12.10
C THR A 186 -25.14 1.02 11.90
N SER A 187 -24.85 0.66 10.66
CA SER A 187 -23.54 0.17 10.21
C SER A 187 -22.40 1.18 10.40
N LEU A 188 -22.69 2.46 10.70
CA LEU A 188 -21.67 3.46 11.07
C LEU A 188 -21.02 3.18 12.44
N LYS A 189 -21.70 2.40 13.30
CA LYS A 189 -21.31 2.17 14.69
C LYS A 189 -19.87 1.75 14.86
N GLU A 190 -19.45 0.70 14.16
CA GLU A 190 -18.11 0.11 14.36
C GLU A 190 -17.01 1.10 14.00
N SER A 191 -17.18 1.80 12.87
CA SER A 191 -16.23 2.80 12.39
C SER A 191 -16.12 3.99 13.35
N PHE A 192 -17.24 4.48 13.87
CA PHE A 192 -17.23 5.61 14.80
C PHE A 192 -16.66 5.22 16.17
N GLN A 193 -17.00 4.03 16.68
CA GLN A 193 -16.42 3.53 17.92
C GLN A 193 -14.91 3.31 17.82
N TYR A 194 -14.43 2.78 16.70
CA TYR A 194 -12.98 2.68 16.43
C TYR A 194 -12.33 4.08 16.47
N PHE A 195 -12.92 5.07 15.80
CA PHE A 195 -12.43 6.44 15.82
C PHE A 195 -12.38 7.04 17.24
N GLN A 196 -13.42 6.84 18.03
CA GLN A 196 -13.47 7.33 19.41
C GLN A 196 -12.39 6.68 20.28
N LYS A 197 -12.27 5.36 20.23
CA LYS A 197 -11.40 4.58 21.12
C LYS A 197 -9.93 4.63 20.74
N GLU A 198 -9.62 4.52 19.45
CA GLU A 198 -8.24 4.37 18.97
C GLU A 198 -7.61 5.69 18.55
N PHE A 199 -8.41 6.72 18.26
CA PHE A 199 -7.89 8.02 17.86
C PHE A 199 -8.23 9.14 18.86
N LEU A 200 -9.52 9.40 19.12
CA LEU A 200 -9.91 10.55 19.95
C LEU A 200 -9.46 10.39 21.41
N ALA A 201 -9.77 9.28 22.06
CA ALA A 201 -9.45 9.10 23.48
C ALA A 201 -7.92 9.17 23.78
N PRO A 202 -7.04 8.51 23.00
CA PRO A 202 -5.59 8.66 23.16
C PRO A 202 -5.12 10.10 22.92
N MET A 203 -5.63 10.76 21.87
CA MET A 203 -5.30 12.15 21.57
C MET A 203 -5.69 13.08 22.73
N TRP A 204 -6.88 12.94 23.30
CA TRP A 204 -7.32 13.71 24.46
C TRP A 204 -6.45 13.45 25.70
N LYS A 205 -6.03 12.21 25.92
CA LYS A 205 -5.14 11.85 27.02
C LYS A 205 -3.76 12.49 26.85
N ASP A 206 -3.22 12.46 25.64
CA ASP A 206 -1.93 13.08 25.32
C ASP A 206 -1.98 14.60 25.45
N LEU A 207 -3.07 15.26 25.03
CA LEU A 207 -3.28 16.69 25.22
C LEU A 207 -3.27 17.07 26.71
N LYS A 208 -4.06 16.37 27.53
CA LYS A 208 -4.10 16.61 28.98
C LYS A 208 -2.76 16.38 29.66
N ARG A 209 -1.99 15.37 29.22
CA ARG A 209 -0.63 15.14 29.72
C ARG A 209 0.26 16.32 29.38
N ASN A 210 0.24 16.79 28.14
CA ASN A 210 1.07 17.92 27.71
C ASN A 210 0.73 19.21 28.46
N GLU A 211 -0.55 19.48 28.71
CA GLU A 211 -0.99 20.63 29.53
C GLU A 211 -0.44 20.53 30.95
N LYS A 212 -0.54 19.35 31.57
CA LYS A 212 0.01 19.12 32.92
C LYS A 212 1.52 19.31 32.96
N ASP A 213 2.24 18.74 31.99
CA ASP A 213 3.70 18.85 31.87
C ASP A 213 4.14 20.32 31.62
N GLU A 214 3.31 21.12 30.98
CA GLU A 214 3.54 22.56 30.80
C GLU A 214 3.32 23.34 32.10
N VAL A 215 2.26 23.04 32.85
CA VAL A 215 2.00 23.63 34.18
C VAL A 215 3.14 23.32 35.16
N GLU A 216 3.57 22.06 35.24
CA GLU A 216 4.68 21.65 36.12
C GLU A 216 6.00 22.33 35.73
N ARG A 217 6.29 22.45 34.43
CA ARG A 217 7.47 23.20 33.95
C ARG A 217 7.41 24.68 34.32
N ASN A 218 6.24 25.29 34.18
CA ASN A 218 6.05 26.70 34.52
C ASN A 218 6.17 26.93 36.03
N ALA A 219 5.57 26.07 36.86
CA ALA A 219 5.72 26.13 38.32
C ALA A 219 7.19 26.01 38.76
N ALA A 220 7.93 25.06 38.19
CA ALA A 220 9.36 24.88 38.46
C ALA A 220 10.21 26.09 38.02
N MET A 221 9.79 26.84 36.99
CA MET A 221 10.50 28.03 36.51
C MET A 221 10.21 29.27 37.37
N VAL A 222 9.00 29.38 37.92
CA VAL A 222 8.57 30.53 38.74
C VAL A 222 8.93 30.35 40.23
N GLY A 223 9.30 29.14 40.65
CA GLY A 223 9.70 28.85 42.02
C GLY A 223 8.52 28.73 43.00
N ASP A 224 7.29 28.73 42.49
CA ASP A 224 6.09 28.34 43.23
C ASP A 224 6.05 26.82 43.29
N PHE A 225 6.55 26.26 44.39
CA PHE A 225 6.36 24.85 44.78
C PHE A 225 5.28 24.75 45.87
#